data_AF-A0AA92CGL6-F1
#
_entry.id   AF-A0AA92CGL6-F1
#
_cell.length_a   1.000
_cell.length_b   1.000
_cell.length_c   1.000
_cell.angle_alpha   90.00
_cell.angle_beta   90.00
_cell.angle_gamma   90.00
#
_symmetry.space_group_name_H-M   'P 1'
#
loop_
_entity.id
_entity.type
_entity.pdbx_description
1 polymer ?
#
loop_
_entity_poly.entity_id
_entity_poly.type
_entity_poly.pdbx_seq_one_letter_code
_entity_poly.pdbx_strand_id
1 'polypeptide(L)'
;MGYTTLSEIARRWQVDRATARAALKHADIRPCDLFASPRYRWDEVLRKIEAWPRQTLDQIDRDGRLETAEALADHLGVTPQTIRNYGRDGRLHRIEITPRSIRYSTSPLSKN
;
A
#
# COMPACT_ATOMS: atom_id res chain seq x y z
N MET A 1 13.15 1.25 -11.23
CA MET A 1 12.29 0.53 -10.25
C MET A 1 12.76 -0.90 -10.04
N GLY A 2 12.65 -1.41 -8.81
CA GLY A 2 13.20 -2.71 -8.41
C GLY A 2 12.15 -3.81 -8.17
N TYR A 3 12.63 -4.95 -7.69
CA TYR A 3 11.83 -6.08 -7.25
C TYR A 3 11.69 -6.11 -5.74
N THR A 4 10.57 -6.64 -5.24
CA THR A 4 10.28 -6.82 -3.82
C THR A 4 9.94 -8.27 -3.51
N THR A 5 10.05 -8.65 -2.25
CA THR A 5 9.56 -9.94 -1.72
C THR A 5 8.17 -9.80 -1.12
N LEU A 6 7.48 -10.92 -0.93
CA LEU A 6 6.21 -10.98 -0.20
C LEU A 6 6.34 -10.44 1.24
N SER A 7 7.48 -10.66 1.89
CA SER A 7 7.73 -10.20 3.26
C SER A 7 7.83 -8.68 3.34
N GLU A 8 8.49 -8.04 2.38
CA GLU A 8 8.60 -6.58 2.32
C GLU A 8 7.25 -5.93 2.03
N ILE A 9 6.46 -6.52 1.12
CA ILE A 9 5.09 -6.10 0.85
C ILE A 9 4.24 -6.18 2.13
N ALA A 10 4.24 -7.34 2.78
CA ALA A 10 3.48 -7.58 4.01
C ALA A 10 3.90 -6.61 5.14
N ARG A 11 5.22 -6.34 5.25
CA ARG A 11 5.77 -5.36 6.19
C ARG A 11 5.27 -3.96 5.90
N ARG A 12 5.35 -3.49 4.66
CA ARG A 12 4.84 -2.15 4.28
C ARG A 12 3.37 -2.00 4.61
N TRP A 13 2.57 -3.01 4.27
CA TRP A 13 1.13 -3.02 4.46
C TRP A 13 0.69 -3.26 5.91
N GLN A 14 1.62 -3.64 6.79
CA GLN A 14 1.30 -4.04 8.17
C GLN A 14 0.21 -5.14 8.19
N VAL A 15 0.42 -6.20 7.41
CA VAL A 15 -0.46 -7.38 7.33
C VAL A 15 0.37 -8.66 7.40
N ASP A 16 -0.28 -9.79 7.64
CA ASP A 16 0.37 -11.09 7.51
C ASP A 16 0.64 -11.46 6.03
N ARG A 17 1.53 -12.44 5.82
CA ARG A 17 1.92 -12.89 4.47
C ARG A 17 0.79 -13.55 3.68
N ALA A 18 -0.20 -14.17 4.34
CA ALA A 18 -1.33 -14.80 3.67
C ALA A 18 -2.28 -13.74 3.10
N THR A 19 -2.55 -12.68 3.87
CA THR A 19 -3.30 -11.50 3.42
C THR A 19 -2.58 -10.82 2.26
N ALA A 20 -1.26 -10.60 2.37
CA ALA A 20 -0.49 -10.00 1.28
C ALA A 20 -0.53 -10.85 0.00
N ARG A 21 -0.42 -12.19 0.13
CA ARG A 21 -0.51 -13.12 -0.99
C ARG A 21 -1.89 -13.10 -1.63
N ALA A 22 -2.96 -13.04 -0.84
CA ALA A 22 -4.32 -12.96 -1.34
C ALA A 22 -4.55 -11.68 -2.15
N ALA A 23 -4.04 -10.55 -1.68
CA ALA A 23 -4.11 -9.27 -2.40
C ALA A 23 -3.38 -9.33 -3.75
N LEU A 24 -2.15 -9.86 -3.78
CA LEU A 24 -1.39 -10.04 -5.03
C LEU A 24 -2.13 -10.94 -6.03
N LYS A 25 -2.70 -12.05 -5.55
CA LYS A 25 -3.51 -12.96 -6.38
C LYS A 25 -4.75 -12.27 -6.94
N HIS A 26 -5.45 -11.49 -6.13
CA HIS A 26 -6.66 -10.78 -6.55
C HIS A 26 -6.34 -9.71 -7.61
N ALA A 27 -5.19 -9.05 -7.51
CA ALA A 27 -4.72 -8.05 -8.47
C ALA A 27 -4.03 -8.65 -9.71
N ASP A 28 -4.00 -9.99 -9.86
CA ASP A 28 -3.25 -10.72 -10.89
C ASP A 28 -1.80 -10.20 -11.02
N ILE A 29 -1.12 -10.07 -9.87
CA ILE A 29 0.31 -9.78 -9.79
C ILE A 29 1.04 -11.10 -9.60
N ARG A 30 1.85 -11.46 -10.58
CA ARG A 30 2.61 -12.71 -10.57
C ARG A 30 4.05 -12.48 -10.13
N PRO A 31 4.68 -13.47 -9.48
CA PRO A 31 6.11 -13.41 -9.24
C PRO A 31 6.86 -13.45 -10.57
N CYS A 32 8.05 -12.87 -10.60
CA CYS A 32 8.97 -12.90 -11.71
C CYS A 32 9.75 -14.22 -11.72
N ASP A 33 9.79 -14.88 -12.87
CA ASP A 33 10.45 -16.18 -13.05
C ASP A 33 11.99 -16.09 -13.08
N LEU A 34 12.55 -14.87 -13.11
CA LEU A 34 14.00 -14.64 -13.16
C LEU A 34 14.72 -14.95 -11.84
N PHE A 35 13.99 -15.15 -10.74
CA PHE A 35 14.56 -15.32 -9.41
C PHE A 35 14.25 -16.71 -8.85
N ALA A 36 15.23 -17.31 -8.19
CA ALA A 36 15.07 -18.59 -7.48
C ALA A 36 14.04 -18.55 -6.34
N SER A 37 13.61 -17.35 -5.92
CA SER A 37 12.57 -17.15 -4.90
C SER A 37 11.56 -16.11 -5.40
N PRO A 38 10.27 -16.22 -5.02
CA PRO A 38 9.22 -15.32 -5.52
C PRO A 38 9.55 -13.84 -5.27
N ARG A 39 9.73 -13.10 -6.37
CA ARG A 39 9.88 -11.64 -6.34
C ARG A 39 8.84 -10.98 -7.21
N TYR A 40 8.34 -9.84 -6.79
CA TYR A 40 7.29 -9.10 -7.46
C TYR A 40 7.82 -7.76 -7.94
N ARG A 41 7.29 -7.29 -9.06
CA ARG A 41 7.59 -5.96 -9.58
C ARG A 41 7.00 -4.89 -8.67
N TRP A 42 7.86 -4.05 -8.09
CA TRP A 42 7.41 -3.05 -7.12
C TRP A 42 6.42 -2.04 -7.72
N ASP A 43 6.72 -1.60 -8.94
CA ASP A 43 5.87 -0.67 -9.69
C ASP A 43 4.49 -1.24 -10.01
N GLU A 44 4.39 -2.56 -10.14
CA GLU A 44 3.11 -3.24 -10.36
C GLU A 44 2.29 -3.27 -9.08
N VAL A 45 2.91 -3.57 -7.94
CA VAL A 45 2.27 -3.54 -6.61
C VAL A 45 1.74 -2.14 -6.31
N LEU A 46 2.57 -1.11 -6.47
CA LEU A 46 2.19 0.27 -6.20
C LEU A 46 1.03 0.75 -7.09
N ARG A 47 0.98 0.34 -8.36
CA ARG A 47 -0.07 0.77 -9.28
C ARG A 47 -1.36 -0.01 -9.14
N LYS A 48 -1.28 -1.34 -9.10
CA LYS A 48 -2.47 -2.20 -9.15
C LYS A 48 -3.16 -2.33 -7.80
N ILE A 49 -2.42 -2.25 -6.69
CA ILE A 49 -2.98 -2.40 -5.34
C ILE A 49 -2.99 -1.07 -4.60
N GLU A 50 -1.84 -0.39 -4.53
CA GLU A 50 -1.78 0.89 -3.82
C GLU A 50 -2.34 2.07 -4.64
N ALA A 51 -2.75 1.83 -5.89
CA ALA A 51 -3.38 2.82 -6.77
C ALA A 51 -2.59 4.14 -6.94
N TRP A 52 -1.26 4.09 -6.84
CA TRP A 52 -0.43 5.28 -7.05
C TRP A 52 -0.35 5.66 -8.53
N PRO A 53 -0.43 6.97 -8.87
CA PRO A 53 -0.17 7.45 -10.22
C PRO A 53 1.23 7.06 -10.70
N ARG A 54 1.38 6.76 -12.00
CA ARG A 54 2.69 6.38 -12.59
C ARG A 54 3.79 7.41 -12.31
N GLN A 55 3.41 8.68 -12.28
CA GLN A 55 4.31 9.82 -12.14
C GLN A 55 4.90 9.94 -10.72
N THR A 56 4.25 9.37 -9.71
CA THR A 56 4.69 9.50 -8.30
C THR A 56 5.48 8.29 -7.81
N LEU A 57 5.51 7.19 -8.57
CA LEU A 57 6.04 5.91 -8.09
C LEU A 57 7.52 5.95 -7.70
N ASP A 58 8.34 6.74 -8.39
CA ASP A 58 9.76 6.89 -8.06
C ASP A 58 10.00 7.75 -6.81
N GLN A 59 8.98 8.49 -6.35
CA GLN A 59 9.02 9.32 -5.14
C GLN A 59 8.49 8.57 -3.91
N ILE A 60 7.86 7.40 -4.11
CA ILE A 60 7.34 6.59 -3.01
C ILE A 60 8.49 5.94 -2.25
N ASP A 61 8.65 6.33 -0.98
CA ASP A 61 9.46 5.58 -0.02
C ASP A 61 8.91 4.16 0.10
N ARG A 62 9.75 3.17 -0.19
CA ARG A 62 9.39 1.75 -0.20
C ARG A 62 9.37 1.15 1.18
N ASP A 63 10.13 1.72 2.11
CA ASP A 63 10.24 1.24 3.48
C ASP A 63 9.19 1.85 4.41
N GLY A 64 8.63 2.99 4.00
CA GLY A 64 7.51 3.64 4.65
C GLY A 64 6.34 2.68 4.86
N ARG A 65 5.87 2.59 6.11
CA ARG A 65 4.72 1.75 6.47
C ARG A 65 3.44 2.50 6.17
N LEU A 66 2.43 1.76 5.72
CA LEU A 66 1.07 2.28 5.63
C LEU A 66 0.36 2.06 6.97
N GLU A 67 -0.52 2.98 7.31
CA GLU A 67 -1.13 3.03 8.64
C GLU A 67 -2.60 2.60 8.59
N THR A 68 -3.09 2.04 9.69
CA THR A 68 -4.53 1.85 9.87
C THR A 68 -5.21 3.18 10.17
N ALA A 69 -6.55 3.21 10.12
CA ALA A 69 -7.28 4.41 10.52
C ALA A 69 -7.04 4.74 11.99
N GLU A 70 -6.89 3.71 12.82
CA GLU A 70 -6.65 3.80 14.26
C GLU A 70 -5.28 4.41 14.55
N ALA A 71 -4.20 3.83 13.99
CA ALA A 71 -2.84 4.34 14.22
C ALA A 71 -2.69 5.79 13.72
N LEU A 72 -3.24 6.09 12.54
CA LEU A 72 -3.14 7.44 11.99
C LEU A 72 -4.01 8.45 12.77
N ALA A 73 -5.14 8.01 13.31
CA ALA A 73 -5.97 8.84 14.18
C ALA A 73 -5.24 9.21 15.47
N ASP A 74 -4.56 8.25 16.08
CA ASP A 74 -3.73 8.47 17.27
C ASP A 74 -2.61 9.48 16.99
N HIS A 75 -1.93 9.36 15.85
CA HIS A 75 -0.86 10.30 15.44
C HIS A 75 -1.37 11.73 15.19
N LEU A 76 -2.58 11.87 14.63
CA LEU A 76 -3.13 13.17 14.25
C LEU A 76 -4.03 13.79 15.32
N GLY A 77 -4.28 13.09 16.44
CA GLY A 77 -5.18 13.56 17.49
C GLY A 77 -6.64 13.70 17.05
N VAL A 78 -7.10 12.83 16.15
CA VAL A 78 -8.47 12.83 15.62
C VAL A 78 -9.13 11.46 15.84
N THR A 79 -10.40 11.31 15.43
CA THR A 79 -11.06 9.99 15.51
C THR A 79 -10.70 9.11 14.29
N PRO A 80 -10.72 7.77 14.43
CA PRO A 80 -10.60 6.87 13.28
C PRO A 80 -11.66 7.11 12.21
N GLN A 81 -12.86 7.57 12.60
CA GLN A 81 -13.91 7.92 11.65
C GLN A 81 -13.54 9.15 10.81
N THR A 82 -12.85 10.13 11.40
CA THR A 82 -12.32 11.30 10.67
C THR A 82 -11.31 10.86 9.61
N ILE A 83 -10.39 9.94 9.93
CA ILE A 83 -9.43 9.39 8.95
C ILE A 83 -10.15 8.69 7.79
N ARG A 84 -11.16 7.87 8.10
CA ARG A 84 -11.97 7.20 7.08
C ARG A 84 -12.69 8.20 6.18
N ASN A 85 -13.23 9.29 6.74
CA ASN A 85 -13.86 10.35 5.97
C ASN A 85 -12.83 11.05 5.07
N TYR A 86 -11.65 11.40 5.59
CA TYR A 86 -10.58 11.99 4.78
C TYR A 86 -10.13 11.11 3.62
N GLY A 87 -10.09 9.79 3.82
CA GLY A 87 -9.82 8.85 2.73
C GLY A 87 -10.94 8.78 1.68
N ARG A 88 -12.22 8.86 2.09
CA ARG A 88 -13.35 8.92 1.15
C ARG A 88 -13.37 10.23 0.36
N ASP A 89 -13.01 11.32 1.01
CA ASP A 89 -12.98 12.67 0.42
C ASP A 89 -11.71 12.93 -0.41
N GLY A 90 -10.79 11.95 -0.51
CA GLY A 90 -9.53 12.06 -1.25
C GLY A 90 -8.49 12.98 -0.59
N ARG A 91 -8.69 13.36 0.67
CA ARG A 91 -7.73 14.18 1.46
C ARG A 91 -6.55 13.37 1.98
N LEU A 92 -6.76 12.06 2.18
CA LEU A 92 -5.71 11.09 2.47
C LEU A 92 -5.72 10.00 1.41
N HIS A 93 -4.54 9.51 1.05
CA HIS A 93 -4.44 8.43 0.07
C HIS A 93 -4.89 7.12 0.72
N ARG A 94 -6.07 6.64 0.30
CA ARG A 94 -6.71 5.43 0.82
C ARG A 94 -6.33 4.23 -0.05
N ILE A 95 -5.69 3.25 0.57
CA ILE A 95 -5.19 2.03 -0.08
C ILE A 95 -6.03 0.84 0.37
N GLU A 96 -6.76 0.23 -0.56
CA GLU A 96 -7.50 -1.02 -0.31
C GLU A 96 -6.62 -2.22 -0.66
N ILE A 97 -6.00 -2.84 0.34
CA ILE A 97 -5.22 -4.08 0.13
C ILE A 97 -6.17 -5.24 -0.14
N THR A 98 -7.24 -5.33 0.66
CA THR A 98 -8.37 -6.23 0.49
C THR A 98 -9.66 -5.50 0.90
N PRO A 99 -10.86 -6.04 0.61
CA PRO A 99 -12.12 -5.42 1.04
C PRO A 99 -12.23 -5.16 2.56
N ARG A 100 -11.44 -5.87 3.38
CA ARG A 100 -11.42 -5.72 4.84
C ARG A 100 -10.14 -5.09 5.38
N SER A 101 -9.13 -4.86 4.54
CA SER A 101 -7.84 -4.30 4.96
C SER A 101 -7.55 -3.04 4.18
N ILE A 102 -7.89 -1.91 4.80
CA ILE A 102 -7.63 -0.58 4.28
C ILE A 102 -6.43 -0.01 5.04
N ARG A 103 -5.55 0.68 4.33
CA ARG A 103 -4.47 1.47 4.90
C ARG A 103 -4.49 2.88 4.34
N TYR A 104 -3.77 3.77 5.00
CA TYR A 104 -3.63 5.16 4.61
C TYR A 104 -2.17 5.51 4.47
N SER A 105 -1.88 6.37 3.50
CA SER A 105 -0.59 7.02 3.39
C SER A 105 -0.72 8.50 3.73
N THR A 106 0.19 8.98 4.58
CA THR A 106 0.43 10.40 4.85
C THR A 106 1.40 11.03 3.86
N SER A 107 2.03 10.20 3.00
CA SER A 107 2.89 10.70 1.95
C SER A 107 2.06 11.60 1.03
N PRO A 108 2.47 12.87 0.82
CA PRO A 108 1.69 13.77 -0.01
C PRO A 108 1.57 13.15 -1.40
N LEU A 109 0.33 12.91 -1.85
CA LEU A 109 0.05 12.91 -3.27
C LEU A 109 0.49 14.30 -3.74
N SER A 110 1.66 14.38 -4.37
CA SER A 110 2.09 15.62 -5.00
C SER A 110 1.02 15.96 -6.02
N LYS A 111 0.19 16.96 -5.70
CA LYS A 111 -0.78 17.53 -6.62
C LYS A 111 0.03 18.28 -7.67
N ASN A 112 0.27 17.64 -8.82
CA ASN A 112 0.53 18.37 -10.05
C ASN A 112 -0.81 18.75 -10.67
#